data_AF-A0A8H6J2T5-F1
#
_entry.id   AF-A0A8H6J2T5-F1
#
_cell.length_a   1.000
_cell.length_b   1.000
_cell.length_c   1.000
_cell.angle_alpha   90.00
_cell.angle_beta   90.00
_cell.angle_gamma   90.00
#
_symmetry.space_group_name_H-M   'P 1'
#
loop_
_entity.id
_entity.type
_entity.pdbx_description
1 polymer ?
#
loop_
_entity_poly.entity_id
_entity_poly.type
_entity_poly.pdbx_seq_one_letter_code
_entity_poly.pdbx_strand_id
1 'polypeptide(L)'
;MKFTAAICLLASYAGLASAAVGCQVEILNVSQASVGSGCVPFDSFANILNTSNNAKYAISATRDCGLRVQSGQSLPAGFSLRKVGFC
;
A
#
# COMPACT_ATOMS: atom_id res chain seq x y z
N MET A 1 13.36 -51.44 -29.26
CA MET A 1 13.91 -50.19 -28.68
C MET A 1 13.17 -49.03 -29.33
N LYS A 2 12.30 -48.33 -28.60
CA LYS A 2 11.54 -47.17 -29.11
C LYS A 2 11.86 -45.99 -28.22
N PHE A 3 12.48 -44.99 -28.83
CA PHE A 3 12.92 -43.74 -28.22
C PHE A 3 11.71 -42.89 -27.81
N THR A 4 11.73 -42.49 -26.54
CA THR A 4 11.65 -41.11 -26.04
C THR A 4 10.64 -40.15 -26.68
N ALA A 5 9.72 -39.63 -25.86
CA ALA A 5 9.39 -38.20 -25.81
C ALA A 5 8.62 -37.90 -24.51
N ALA A 6 9.35 -37.56 -23.45
CA ALA A 6 8.78 -36.89 -22.29
C ALA A 6 8.57 -35.42 -22.67
N ILE A 7 7.32 -35.02 -22.88
CA ILE A 7 6.96 -33.63 -23.15
C ILE A 7 6.87 -32.94 -21.79
N CYS A 8 7.95 -32.25 -21.40
CA CYS A 8 7.97 -31.31 -20.31
C CYS A 8 7.02 -30.14 -20.63
N LEU A 9 5.79 -30.20 -20.10
CA LEU A 9 4.89 -29.05 -20.00
C LEU A 9 5.46 -28.06 -18.97
N LEU A 10 6.50 -27.32 -19.38
CA LEU A 10 6.85 -26.06 -18.75
C LEU A 10 5.82 -25.02 -19.18
N ALA A 11 4.63 -25.10 -18.59
CA ALA A 11 3.69 -24.01 -18.62
C ALA A 11 4.36 -22.83 -17.91
N SER A 12 4.90 -21.92 -18.70
CA SER A 12 5.40 -20.63 -18.27
C SER A 12 4.26 -19.87 -17.60
N TYR A 13 4.18 -19.99 -16.28
CA TYR A 13 3.43 -19.07 -15.44
C TYR A 13 4.12 -17.71 -15.56
N ALA A 14 3.75 -16.97 -16.61
CA ALA A 14 3.98 -15.53 -16.67
C ALA A 14 3.20 -14.95 -15.49
N GLY A 15 3.90 -14.80 -14.37
CA GLY A 15 3.39 -14.11 -13.21
C GLY A 15 3.01 -12.71 -13.67
N LEU A 16 1.71 -12.43 -13.67
CA LEU A 16 1.17 -11.08 -13.70
C LEU A 16 1.61 -10.43 -12.38
N ALA A 17 2.88 -10.01 -12.32
CA ALA A 17 3.30 -9.02 -11.35
C ALA A 17 2.58 -7.74 -11.76
N SER A 18 1.37 -7.54 -11.24
CA SER A 18 0.70 -6.25 -11.27
C SER A 18 1.73 -5.25 -10.73
N ALA A 19 2.19 -4.36 -11.60
CA ALA A 19 3.09 -3.30 -11.18
C ALA A 19 2.40 -2.56 -10.04
N ALA A 20 3.07 -2.46 -8.89
CA ALA A 20 2.61 -1.61 -7.81
C ALA A 20 2.28 -0.23 -8.38
N VAL A 21 1.10 0.30 -8.08
CA VAL A 21 0.69 1.64 -8.48
C VAL A 21 0.76 2.64 -7.31
N GLY A 22 1.08 2.16 -6.11
CA GLY A 22 1.17 2.96 -4.90
C GLY A 22 1.70 2.24 -3.66
N CYS A 23 1.42 2.87 -2.52
CA CYS A 23 1.82 2.45 -1.19
C CYS A 23 0.58 2.11 -0.38
N GLN A 24 0.52 0.90 0.17
CA GLN A 24 -0.50 0.56 1.16
C GLN A 24 -0.09 1.19 2.49
N VAL A 25 -0.93 2.08 2.99
CA VAL A 25 -0.70 2.89 4.18
C VAL A 25 -1.75 2.58 5.24
N GLU A 26 -1.31 2.56 6.49
CA GLU A 26 -2.17 2.57 7.66
C GLU A 26 -1.95 3.84 8.49
N ILE A 27 -3.04 4.33 9.08
CA ILE A 27 -3.03 5.34 10.12
C ILE A 27 -3.09 4.61 11.46
N LEU A 28 -2.08 4.82 12.29
CA LEU A 28 -2.01 4.26 13.64
C LEU A 28 -2.40 5.32 14.66
N ASN A 29 -3.22 4.94 15.64
CA ASN A 29 -3.54 5.79 16.79
C ASN A 29 -2.44 5.73 17.87
N VAL A 30 -2.66 6.42 18.98
CA VAL A 30 -1.72 6.49 20.13
C VAL A 30 -1.39 5.12 20.73
N SER A 31 -2.27 4.13 20.55
CA SER A 31 -2.09 2.75 21.02
C SER A 31 -1.46 1.84 19.96
N GLN A 32 -0.92 2.40 18.87
CA GLN A 32 -0.36 1.66 17.73
C GLN A 32 -1.38 0.74 17.02
N ALA A 33 -2.68 1.00 17.20
CA ALA A 33 -3.74 0.27 16.50
C ALA A 33 -4.06 0.95 15.16
N SER A 34 -4.24 0.14 14.12
CA SER A 34 -4.68 0.59 12.80
C SER A 34 -6.12 1.09 12.88
N VAL A 35 -6.32 2.36 12.59
CA VAL A 35 -7.63 3.03 12.59
C VAL A 35 -8.05 3.51 11.21
N GLY A 36 -7.28 3.18 10.17
CA GLY A 36 -7.59 3.53 8.79
C GLY A 36 -6.51 2.97 7.88
N SER A 37 -6.91 2.50 6.70
CA SER A 37 -5.99 1.96 5.72
C SER A 37 -6.41 2.35 4.32
N GLY A 38 -5.44 2.56 3.42
CA GLY A 38 -5.74 2.88 2.04
C GLY A 38 -4.51 2.75 1.14
N CYS A 39 -4.78 2.67 -0.16
CA CYS A 39 -3.75 2.72 -1.18
C CYS A 39 -3.51 4.18 -1.57
N VAL A 40 -2.28 4.64 -1.40
CA VAL A 40 -1.84 5.97 -1.82
C VAL A 40 -1.02 5.83 -3.11
N PRO A 41 -1.49 6.34 -4.25
CA PRO A 41 -0.74 6.24 -5.51
C PRO A 41 0.61 6.95 -5.41
N PHE A 42 1.61 6.43 -6.13
CA PHE A 42 2.94 7.03 -6.15
C PHE A 42 2.93 8.47 -6.66
N ASP A 43 3.74 9.32 -6.04
CA ASP A 43 3.91 10.74 -6.36
C ASP A 43 2.59 11.54 -6.36
N SER A 44 1.58 11.02 -5.66
CA SER A 44 0.23 11.56 -5.58
C SER A 44 -0.28 11.47 -4.14
N PHE A 45 -1.57 11.77 -3.93
CA PHE A 45 -2.21 11.69 -2.64
C PHE A 45 -3.54 10.96 -2.69
N ALA A 46 -3.92 10.36 -1.57
CA ALA A 46 -5.24 9.77 -1.37
C ALA A 46 -5.78 10.15 0.00
N ASN A 47 -7.11 10.27 0.09
CA ASN A 47 -7.80 10.51 1.36
C ASN A 47 -8.03 9.17 2.07
N ILE A 48 -7.38 8.98 3.20
CA ILE A 48 -7.60 7.81 4.05
C ILE A 48 -8.58 8.19 5.15
N LEU A 49 -9.68 7.43 5.25
CA LEU A 49 -10.66 7.58 6.32
C LEU A 49 -10.10 6.94 7.60
N ASN A 50 -10.08 7.73 8.67
CA ASN A 50 -9.89 7.24 10.03
C ASN A 50 -11.26 6.85 10.60
N THR A 51 -11.47 5.56 10.81
CA THR A 51 -12.73 4.98 11.30
C THR A 51 -12.99 5.30 12.77
N SER A 52 -11.97 5.69 13.54
CA SER A 52 -12.11 6.03 14.96
C SER A 52 -12.78 7.38 15.17
N ASN A 53 -12.61 8.35 14.27
CA ASN A 53 -13.13 9.71 14.42
C ASN A 53 -13.87 10.22 13.17
N ASN A 54 -14.05 9.37 12.15
CA ASN A 54 -14.65 9.69 10.86
C ASN A 54 -13.97 10.85 10.10
N ALA A 55 -12.71 11.18 10.44
CA ALA A 55 -11.93 12.20 9.74
C ALA A 55 -11.22 11.59 8.52
N LYS A 56 -11.06 12.39 7.46
CA LYS A 56 -10.28 12.03 6.28
C LYS A 56 -8.96 12.78 6.28
N TYR A 57 -7.86 12.05 6.15
CA TYR A 57 -6.52 12.61 6.06
C TYR A 57 -5.99 12.40 4.64
N ALA A 58 -5.62 13.48 3.96
CA ALA A 58 -4.96 13.38 2.67
C ALA A 58 -3.49 13.03 2.91
N ILE A 59 -3.12 11.82 2.50
CA ILE A 59 -1.77 11.29 2.63
C ILE A 59 -1.13 11.27 1.25
N SER A 60 0.07 11.82 1.13
CA SER A 60 0.91 11.70 -0.04
C SER A 60 1.99 10.64 0.16
N ALA A 61 2.38 9.99 -0.94
CA ALA A 61 3.43 9.00 -0.96
C ALA A 61 4.41 9.26 -2.11
N THR A 62 5.70 9.20 -1.84
CA THR A 62 6.73 9.13 -2.91
C THR A 62 6.82 7.71 -3.47
N ARG A 63 7.57 7.50 -4.56
CA ARG A 63 7.85 6.14 -5.09
C ARG A 63 8.48 5.18 -4.08
N ASP A 64 9.31 5.68 -3.18
CA ASP A 64 9.90 4.89 -2.09
C ASP A 64 8.94 4.65 -0.92
N CYS A 65 7.69 5.09 -1.06
CA CYS A 65 6.69 5.14 0.01
C CYS A 65 7.11 6.02 1.20
N GLY A 66 7.77 7.14 0.92
CA GLY A 66 7.90 8.22 1.89
C GLY A 66 6.53 8.86 2.12
N LEU A 67 5.96 8.64 3.30
CA LEU A 67 4.59 9.06 3.63
C LEU A 67 4.57 10.42 4.31
N ARG A 68 3.68 11.31 3.84
CA ARG A 68 3.45 12.61 4.47
C ARG A 68 1.97 12.94 4.46
N VAL A 69 1.54 13.69 5.47
CA VAL A 69 0.23 14.34 5.45
C VAL A 69 0.32 15.55 4.52
N GLN A 70 -0.73 15.81 3.75
CA GLN A 70 -0.79 16.97 2.87
C GLN A 70 -0.68 18.30 3.62
N SER A 71 -0.18 19.32 2.91
CA SER A 71 0.02 20.65 3.48
C SER A 71 -1.28 21.22 4.03
N GLY A 72 -1.23 21.78 5.24
CA GLY A 72 -2.41 22.32 5.94
C GLY A 72 -3.22 21.29 6.73
N GLN A 73 -2.86 20.01 6.67
CA GLN A 73 -3.41 18.97 7.54
C GLN A 73 -2.32 18.40 8.47
N SER A 74 -2.74 18.06 9.69
CA SER A 74 -1.89 17.38 10.67
C SER A 74 -2.65 16.19 11.22
N LEU A 75 -1.92 15.11 11.49
CA LEU A 75 -2.48 14.03 12.29
C LEU A 75 -2.68 14.49 13.74
N PRO A 76 -3.65 13.91 14.46
CA PRO A 76 -3.79 14.16 15.89
C PRO A 76 -2.52 13.78 16.65
N ALA A 77 -2.30 14.38 17.82
CA ALA A 77 -1.11 14.13 18.62
C ALA A 77 -0.95 12.63 18.93
N GLY A 78 0.25 12.09 18.68
CA GLY A 78 0.59 10.69 18.91
C GLY A 78 0.10 9.70 17.84
N PHE A 79 -0.60 10.16 16.80
CA PHE A 79 -0.90 9.33 15.63
C PHE A 79 0.31 9.25 14.71
N SER A 80 0.40 8.18 13.93
CA SER A 80 1.50 7.96 12.98
C SER A 80 1.03 7.27 11.71
N LEU A 81 1.85 7.33 10.66
CA LEU A 81 1.62 6.63 9.41
C LEU A 81 2.56 5.43 9.32
N ARG A 82 2.04 4.30 8.84
CA ARG A 82 2.83 3.09 8.61
C ARG A 82 2.62 2.61 7.18
N LYS A 83 3.72 2.37 6.46
CA LYS A 83 3.71 1.56 5.24
C LYS A 83 3.57 0.10 5.65
N VAL A 84 2.60 -0.60 5.06
CA VAL A 84 2.44 -2.06 5.25
C VAL A 84 2.77 -2.87 4.00
N GLY A 85 2.84 -2.23 2.84
CA GLY A 85 3.18 -2.90 1.60
C GLY A 85 3.04 -1.98 0.39
N PHE A 86 3.11 -2.60 -0.78
CA PHE A 86 2.71 -1.97 -2.02
C PHE A 86 1.26 -2.33 -2.34
N CYS A 87 0.62 -1.40 -3.02
CA CYS A 87 -0.61 -1.57 -3.77
C CYS A 87 -0.35 -0.99 -5.17
#